data_AF-A0A1B4XD29-F1
#
_entry.id   AF-A0A1B4XD29-F1
#
_cell.length_a   1.000
_cell.length_b   1.000
_cell.length_c   1.000
_cell.angle_alpha   90.00
_cell.angle_beta   90.00
_cell.angle_gamma   90.00
#
_symmetry.space_group_name_H-M   'P 1'
#
loop_
_entity.id
_entity.type
_entity.pdbx_description
1 polymer ?
#
loop_
_entity_poly.entity_id
_entity_poly.type
_entity_poly.pdbx_seq_one_letter_code
_entity_poly.pdbx_strand_id
1 'polypeptide(L)'
;MTLIELIVVITITGIIAVVLGSFILQPIQGYEAQVRRAELVDAAEMALRRTALEIRQALPNSVRIRDALGTTGDVTCNAAGQVCTIEILNTLDGARYREGPGTLPGGGHPHGNPGFRLSFSGADTDGFNIVGFFENFQPGLPFTSTAGNLGERLAIYNQGAVPAVACAGTAADAYSDANCPAGSRVVMTNPNVVRFTIADDGGGDELHIAPVPPAVGFNFRWASPNQRVFIVDTPLSFVCTAGANGNITRYANYPITAAQQVTPAGATNIALLSRPVSACRFSYAAGTNQRAGLVTLDITVSDAASGEQVRLLHQVHVDNAP
;
A
#
# COMPACT_ATOMS: atom_id res chain seq x y z
N MET A 1 -72.68 15.21 -31.72
CA MET A 1 -71.37 15.82 -31.44
C MET A 1 -71.13 16.88 -32.49
N THR A 2 -70.88 18.13 -32.11
CA THR A 2 -70.68 19.24 -33.08
C THR A 2 -69.19 19.44 -33.39
N LEU A 3 -68.86 20.02 -34.55
CA LEU A 3 -67.47 20.29 -34.95
C LEU A 3 -66.73 21.18 -33.92
N ILE A 4 -67.45 22.10 -33.27
CA ILE A 4 -66.94 22.93 -32.17
C ILE A 4 -66.58 22.10 -30.94
N GLU A 5 -67.41 21.12 -30.59
CA GLU A 5 -67.20 20.23 -29.45
C GLU A 5 -65.95 19.37 -29.66
N LEU A 6 -65.70 18.91 -30.88
CA LEU A 6 -64.48 18.18 -31.25
C LEU A 6 -63.23 19.05 -31.12
N ILE A 7 -63.28 20.29 -31.62
CA ILE A 7 -62.13 21.24 -31.59
C ILE A 7 -61.76 21.62 -30.16
N VAL A 8 -62.75 21.87 -29.30
CA VAL A 8 -62.50 22.22 -27.89
C VAL A 8 -61.88 21.04 -27.14
N VAL A 9 -62.31 19.80 -27.41
CA VAL A 9 -61.75 18.61 -26.76
C VAL A 9 -60.28 18.41 -27.14
N ILE A 10 -59.94 18.43 -28.43
CA ILE A 10 -58.56 18.18 -28.87
C ILE A 10 -57.58 19.28 -28.40
N THR A 11 -58.04 20.53 -28.30
CA THR A 11 -57.21 21.64 -27.84
C THR A 11 -56.96 21.56 -26.33
N ILE A 12 -58.00 21.27 -25.54
CA ILE A 12 -57.88 21.11 -24.09
C ILE A 12 -57.01 19.90 -23.74
N THR A 13 -57.20 18.74 -24.40
CA THR A 13 -56.37 17.57 -24.15
C THR A 13 -54.91 17.80 -24.55
N GLY A 14 -54.66 18.55 -25.64
CA GLY A 14 -53.30 18.96 -26.03
C GLY A 14 -52.60 19.82 -24.97
N ILE A 15 -53.28 20.85 -24.43
CA ILE A 15 -52.72 21.71 -23.38
C ILE A 15 -52.45 20.91 -22.10
N ILE A 16 -53.40 20.08 -21.69
CA ILE A 16 -53.27 19.25 -20.48
C ILE A 16 -52.13 18.23 -20.63
N ALA A 17 -51.98 17.60 -21.79
CA ALA A 17 -50.90 16.64 -22.04
C ALA A 17 -49.51 17.29 -21.94
N VAL A 18 -49.33 18.52 -22.44
CA VAL A 18 -48.05 19.24 -22.32
C VAL A 18 -47.75 19.61 -20.86
N VAL A 19 -48.75 20.11 -20.13
CA VAL A 19 -48.58 20.48 -18.72
C VAL A 19 -48.27 19.24 -17.87
N LEU A 20 -49.06 18.17 -17.99
CA LEU A 20 -48.79 16.92 -17.26
C LEU A 20 -47.45 16.29 -17.67
N GLY A 21 -47.07 16.39 -18.94
CA GLY A 21 -45.80 15.89 -19.45
C GLY A 21 -44.58 16.54 -18.78
N SER A 22 -44.59 17.87 -18.60
CA SER A 22 -43.47 18.56 -17.96
C SER A 22 -43.34 18.24 -16.47
N PHE A 23 -44.46 18.06 -15.77
CA PHE A 23 -44.49 17.66 -14.35
C PHE A 23 -43.95 16.24 -14.11
N ILE A 24 -44.05 15.33 -15.09
CA ILE A 24 -43.57 13.95 -14.96
C ILE A 24 -42.09 13.83 -15.34
N LEU A 25 -41.61 14.62 -16.30
CA LEU A 25 -40.22 14.52 -16.79
C LEU A 25 -39.18 15.04 -15.78
N GLN A 26 -39.49 16.12 -15.05
CA GLN A 26 -38.56 16.71 -14.09
C GLN A 26 -38.19 15.75 -12.93
N PRO A 27 -39.16 15.06 -12.26
CA PRO A 27 -38.84 14.06 -11.24
C PRO A 27 -38.00 12.89 -11.76
N ILE A 28 -38.26 12.42 -12.99
CA ILE A 28 -37.51 11.31 -13.60
C ILE A 28 -36.05 11.72 -13.86
N GLN A 29 -35.84 12.90 -14.47
CA GLN A 29 -34.49 13.44 -14.69
C GLN A 29 -33.74 13.68 -13.38
N GLY A 30 -34.45 14.16 -12.35
CA GLY A 30 -33.90 14.32 -11.01
C GLY A 30 -33.49 12.98 -10.39
N TYR A 31 -34.33 11.95 -10.51
CA TYR A 31 -34.01 10.61 -10.04
C TYR A 31 -32.79 10.02 -10.75
N GLU A 32 -32.73 10.10 -12.08
CA GLU A 32 -31.57 9.61 -12.83
C GLU A 32 -30.26 10.35 -12.46
N ALA A 33 -30.34 11.66 -12.23
CA ALA A 33 -29.18 12.42 -11.76
C ALA A 33 -28.71 11.95 -10.38
N GLN A 34 -29.64 11.67 -9.46
CA GLN A 34 -29.30 11.12 -8.14
C GLN A 34 -28.64 9.73 -8.24
N VAL A 35 -29.15 8.86 -9.13
CA VAL A 35 -28.56 7.53 -9.34
C VAL A 35 -27.15 7.63 -9.91
N ARG A 36 -26.92 8.45 -10.95
CA ARG A 36 -25.59 8.65 -11.53
C ARG A 36 -24.58 9.18 -10.50
N ARG A 37 -25.00 10.16 -9.69
CA ARG A 37 -24.15 10.69 -8.61
C ARG A 37 -23.80 9.62 -7.59
N ALA A 38 -24.76 8.81 -7.17
CA ALA A 38 -24.54 7.74 -6.21
C ALA A 38 -23.52 6.72 -6.74
N GLU A 39 -23.66 6.29 -8.01
CA GLU A 39 -22.72 5.36 -8.64
C GLU A 39 -21.28 5.91 -8.70
N LEU A 40 -21.10 7.20 -9.02
CA LEU A 40 -19.79 7.85 -9.04
C LEU A 40 -19.16 7.93 -7.65
N VAL A 41 -19.96 8.25 -6.64
CA VAL A 41 -19.52 8.31 -5.24
C VAL A 41 -19.11 6.93 -4.75
N ASP A 42 -19.94 5.92 -4.98
CA ASP A 42 -19.71 4.55 -4.53
C ASP A 42 -18.43 3.98 -5.15
N ALA A 43 -18.22 4.17 -6.46
CA ALA A 43 -17.00 3.73 -7.14
C ALA A 43 -15.73 4.41 -6.58
N ALA A 44 -15.80 5.71 -6.32
CA ALA A 44 -14.68 6.46 -5.75
C ALA A 44 -14.41 6.07 -4.28
N GLU A 45 -15.45 5.84 -3.50
CA GLU A 45 -15.34 5.45 -2.10
C GLU A 45 -14.78 4.03 -1.95
N MET A 46 -15.21 3.07 -2.78
CA MET A 46 -14.63 1.72 -2.81
C MET A 46 -13.13 1.76 -3.14
N ALA A 47 -12.74 2.59 -4.11
CA ALA A 47 -11.32 2.80 -4.44
C ALA A 47 -10.53 3.34 -3.25
N LEU A 48 -11.03 4.40 -2.59
CA LEU A 48 -10.39 5.00 -1.42
C LEU A 48 -10.27 4.02 -0.26
N ARG A 49 -11.35 3.29 0.07
CA ARG A 49 -11.36 2.32 1.17
C ARG A 49 -10.39 1.18 0.89
N ARG A 50 -10.33 0.67 -0.34
CA ARG A 50 -9.37 -0.38 -0.72
C ARG A 50 -7.93 0.12 -0.62
N THR A 51 -7.63 1.28 -1.19
CA THR A 51 -6.29 1.88 -1.08
C THR A 51 -5.91 2.15 0.37
N ALA A 52 -6.86 2.59 1.21
CA ALA A 52 -6.62 2.81 2.64
C ALA A 52 -6.29 1.53 3.41
N LEU A 53 -6.98 0.43 3.12
CA LEU A 53 -6.70 -0.86 3.75
C LEU A 53 -5.28 -1.33 3.42
N GLU A 54 -4.85 -1.21 2.16
CA GLU A 54 -3.50 -1.61 1.73
C GLU A 54 -2.43 -0.67 2.31
N ILE A 55 -2.70 0.63 2.43
CA ILE A 55 -1.78 1.59 3.09
C ILE A 55 -1.56 1.24 4.57
N ARG A 56 -2.56 0.70 5.27
CA ARG A 56 -2.37 0.28 6.68
C ARG A 56 -1.42 -0.91 6.82
N GLN A 57 -1.28 -1.72 5.77
CA GLN A 57 -0.33 -2.83 5.71
C GLN A 57 1.04 -2.40 5.16
N ALA A 58 1.25 -1.11 4.90
CA ALA A 58 2.54 -0.62 4.44
C ALA A 58 3.62 -0.79 5.52
N LEU A 59 4.82 -1.17 5.11
CA LEU A 59 6.00 -1.13 5.97
C LEU A 59 6.11 0.30 6.56
N PRO A 60 6.35 0.46 7.87
CA PRO A 60 6.41 1.78 8.47
C PRO A 60 7.42 2.69 7.75
N ASN A 61 7.03 3.93 7.49
CA ASN A 61 7.83 4.93 6.76
C ASN A 61 8.27 4.51 5.34
N SER A 62 7.54 3.59 4.67
CA SER A 62 7.79 3.21 3.27
C SER A 62 6.90 3.93 2.25
N VAL A 63 5.94 4.74 2.69
CA VAL A 63 5.07 5.43 1.73
C VAL A 63 5.88 6.50 0.98
N ARG A 64 5.86 6.43 -0.34
CA ARG A 64 6.47 7.43 -1.21
C ARG A 64 5.53 7.86 -2.32
N ILE A 65 5.53 9.15 -2.62
CA ILE A 65 4.63 9.77 -3.59
C ILE A 65 5.47 10.51 -4.62
N ARG A 66 5.11 10.39 -5.90
CA ARG A 66 5.77 11.07 -7.03
C ARG A 66 4.82 11.39 -8.19
N ASP A 67 5.05 12.49 -8.91
CA ASP A 67 4.46 12.73 -10.25
C ASP A 67 5.47 12.54 -11.40
N ALA A 68 4.96 12.58 -12.63
CA ALA A 68 5.73 12.59 -13.87
C ALA A 68 6.77 13.72 -13.97
N LEU A 69 6.62 14.80 -13.20
CA LEU A 69 7.54 15.95 -13.20
C LEU A 69 8.67 15.82 -12.15
N GLY A 70 8.59 14.80 -11.29
CA GLY A 70 9.58 14.52 -10.26
C GLY A 70 9.29 15.14 -8.89
N THR A 71 8.14 15.81 -8.71
CA THR A 71 7.66 16.30 -7.42
C THR A 71 7.40 15.12 -6.49
N THR A 72 7.67 15.28 -5.19
CA THR A 72 7.48 14.21 -4.19
C THR A 72 6.79 14.72 -2.93
N GLY A 73 6.19 13.81 -2.15
CA GLY A 73 5.65 14.09 -0.81
C GLY A 73 4.25 14.72 -0.78
N ASP A 74 3.99 15.79 -1.53
CA ASP A 74 2.65 16.36 -1.74
C ASP A 74 2.50 16.71 -3.21
N VAL A 75 1.64 15.96 -3.90
CA VAL A 75 1.58 15.94 -5.36
C VAL A 75 0.13 16.03 -5.80
N THR A 76 -0.16 16.94 -6.74
CA THR A 76 -1.50 17.15 -7.31
C THR A 76 -1.48 16.96 -8.82
N CYS A 77 -2.30 16.04 -9.31
CA CYS A 77 -2.62 15.84 -10.72
C CYS A 77 -4.05 16.30 -10.99
N ASN A 78 -4.23 17.40 -11.71
CA ASN A 78 -5.54 18.00 -11.99
C ASN A 78 -5.75 18.42 -13.45
N ALA A 79 -4.77 18.14 -14.32
CA ALA A 79 -4.85 18.35 -15.75
C ALA A 79 -4.81 17.02 -16.51
N ALA A 80 -5.43 17.01 -17.69
CA ALA A 80 -5.52 15.84 -18.54
C ALA A 80 -4.12 15.29 -18.87
N GLY A 81 -3.90 14.00 -18.62
CA GLY A 81 -2.65 13.30 -18.88
C GLY A 81 -1.59 13.43 -17.79
N GLN A 82 -1.84 14.18 -16.71
CA GLN A 82 -0.95 14.17 -15.54
C GLN A 82 -1.06 12.83 -14.80
N VAL A 83 0.09 12.29 -14.40
CA VAL A 83 0.17 11.01 -13.69
C VAL A 83 0.87 11.20 -12.34
N CYS A 84 0.19 10.75 -11.29
CA CYS A 84 0.63 10.80 -9.90
C CYS A 84 0.55 9.41 -9.31
N THR A 85 1.55 9.05 -8.50
CA THR A 85 1.64 7.71 -7.94
C THR A 85 1.99 7.75 -6.47
N ILE A 86 1.25 6.97 -5.70
CA ILE A 86 1.62 6.58 -4.34
C ILE A 86 2.08 5.13 -4.38
N GLU A 87 3.25 4.87 -3.82
CA GLU A 87 3.82 3.53 -3.70
C GLU A 87 4.09 3.22 -2.23
N ILE A 88 3.85 1.96 -1.86
CA ILE A 88 4.10 1.42 -0.53
C ILE A 88 4.85 0.10 -0.64
N LEU A 89 5.66 -0.24 0.37
CA LEU A 89 6.14 -1.61 0.56
C LEU A 89 5.10 -2.39 1.34
N ASN A 90 4.56 -3.45 0.77
CA ASN A 90 3.53 -4.25 1.43
C ASN A 90 4.16 -5.19 2.47
N THR A 91 3.60 -5.20 3.68
CA THR A 91 4.02 -6.08 4.76
C THR A 91 3.13 -7.32 4.75
N LEU A 92 3.74 -8.49 4.56
CA LEU A 92 3.05 -9.77 4.72
C LEU A 92 2.81 -10.07 6.19
N ASP A 93 3.82 -9.87 7.04
CA ASP A 93 3.70 -10.17 8.47
C ASP A 93 4.73 -9.40 9.29
N GLY A 94 4.54 -9.34 10.60
CA GLY A 94 5.43 -8.62 11.51
C GLY A 94 5.49 -9.26 12.89
N ALA A 95 6.67 -9.22 13.51
CA ALA A 95 6.88 -9.80 14.82
C ALA A 95 7.93 -9.03 15.61
N ARG A 96 8.16 -9.46 16.85
CA ARG A 96 9.28 -8.97 17.65
C ARG A 96 10.39 -10.01 17.71
N TYR A 97 11.60 -9.65 17.33
CA TYR A 97 12.77 -10.50 17.52
C TYR A 97 13.24 -10.47 18.98
N ARG A 98 13.93 -11.51 19.41
CA ARG A 98 14.46 -11.58 20.77
C ARG A 98 15.76 -10.80 20.93
N GLU A 99 15.86 -10.03 22.00
CA GLU A 99 17.13 -9.43 22.47
C GLU A 99 17.72 -10.18 23.68
N GLY A 100 16.89 -10.93 24.42
CA GLY A 100 17.26 -11.67 25.63
C GLY A 100 16.84 -13.14 25.60
N PRO A 101 17.36 -13.97 26.52
CA PRO A 101 17.07 -15.41 26.57
C PRO A 101 15.59 -15.71 26.82
N GLY A 102 15.11 -16.82 26.29
CA GLY A 102 13.80 -17.44 26.57
C GLY A 102 13.61 -17.81 28.03
N THR A 103 12.37 -17.72 28.51
CA THR A 103 11.95 -18.29 29.80
C THR A 103 10.71 -19.13 29.60
N LEU A 104 10.81 -20.45 29.79
CA LEU A 104 9.63 -21.31 29.95
C LEU A 104 9.19 -21.36 31.43
N PRO A 105 7.88 -21.54 31.70
CA PRO A 105 7.40 -21.89 33.03
C PRO A 105 8.01 -23.23 33.48
N GLY A 106 8.78 -23.23 34.57
CA GLY A 106 9.47 -24.43 35.08
C GLY A 106 11.00 -24.35 35.09
N GLY A 107 11.59 -23.32 34.45
CA GLY A 107 13.01 -22.98 34.56
C GLY A 107 13.95 -23.77 33.63
N GLY A 108 14.76 -23.02 32.88
CA GLY A 108 15.88 -23.51 32.08
C GLY A 108 15.57 -23.80 30.61
N HIS A 109 15.42 -22.77 29.77
CA HIS A 109 15.65 -22.94 28.33
C HIS A 109 17.17 -23.05 28.09
N PRO A 110 17.69 -24.01 27.30
CA PRO A 110 19.13 -24.15 27.05
C PRO A 110 19.63 -23.09 26.04
N HIS A 111 19.44 -21.80 26.32
CA HIS A 111 19.67 -20.72 25.35
C HIS A 111 20.61 -19.63 25.91
N GLY A 112 21.74 -20.08 26.45
CA GLY A 112 23.00 -19.34 26.36
C GLY A 112 23.57 -19.32 24.93
N ASN A 113 22.95 -20.04 24.00
CA ASN A 113 23.32 -20.05 22.58
C ASN A 113 23.04 -18.66 21.94
N PRO A 114 24.08 -17.98 21.41
CA PRO A 114 23.92 -16.72 20.69
C PRO A 114 22.95 -16.79 19.49
N GLY A 115 22.77 -17.95 18.86
CA GLY A 115 21.95 -18.12 17.64
C GLY A 115 20.43 -17.96 17.79
N PHE A 116 19.94 -17.59 18.98
CA PHE A 116 18.53 -17.23 19.18
C PHE A 116 18.30 -15.71 19.20
N ARG A 117 19.37 -14.92 19.09
CA ARG A 117 19.32 -13.46 19.23
C ARG A 117 19.93 -12.82 18.00
N LEU A 118 19.21 -11.84 17.46
CA LEU A 118 19.69 -11.10 16.30
C LEU A 118 20.96 -10.32 16.65
N SER A 119 22.04 -10.60 15.93
CA SER A 119 23.32 -9.90 16.08
C SER A 119 23.43 -8.67 15.18
N PHE A 120 23.98 -7.57 15.73
CA PHE A 120 24.21 -6.31 15.01
C PHE A 120 25.70 -5.93 14.88
N SER A 121 26.59 -6.74 15.47
CA SER A 121 28.04 -6.54 15.46
C SER A 121 28.76 -7.24 14.29
N GLY A 122 28.00 -7.78 13.34
CA GLY A 122 28.48 -8.52 12.18
C GLY A 122 27.33 -9.22 11.46
N ALA A 123 27.66 -10.09 10.50
CA ALA A 123 26.66 -10.96 9.87
C ALA A 123 26.23 -12.06 10.85
N ASP A 124 24.94 -12.17 11.05
CA ASP A 124 24.29 -13.20 11.86
C ASP A 124 24.02 -14.44 11.00
N THR A 125 24.91 -15.42 11.11
CA THR A 125 24.84 -16.68 10.34
C THR A 125 23.91 -17.70 10.96
N ASP A 126 23.60 -17.55 12.24
CA ASP A 126 22.89 -18.56 13.01
C ASP A 126 21.39 -18.24 13.10
N GLY A 127 21.01 -16.99 12.79
CA GLY A 127 19.61 -16.56 12.77
C GLY A 127 19.14 -16.08 14.14
N PHE A 128 17.82 -15.93 14.28
CA PHE A 128 17.21 -15.42 15.50
C PHE A 128 15.77 -15.91 15.67
N ASN A 129 15.30 -15.90 16.92
CA ASN A 129 13.90 -16.21 17.21
C ASN A 129 13.04 -14.96 17.25
N ILE A 130 11.76 -15.14 16.92
CA ILE A 130 10.71 -14.17 17.18
C ILE A 130 9.82 -14.61 18.34
N VAL A 131 9.19 -13.64 18.98
CA VAL A 131 8.15 -13.85 19.98
C VAL A 131 6.81 -13.96 19.26
N GLY A 132 6.13 -15.10 19.45
CA GLY A 132 4.87 -15.41 18.77
C GLY A 132 5.08 -16.03 17.39
N PHE A 133 4.04 -15.98 16.56
CA PHE A 133 4.01 -16.62 15.26
C PHE A 133 3.61 -15.63 14.16
N PHE A 134 4.01 -15.92 12.93
CA PHE A 134 3.49 -15.24 11.76
C PHE A 134 2.22 -15.94 11.26
N GLU A 135 1.09 -15.23 11.27
CA GLU A 135 -0.22 -15.75 10.90
C GLU A 135 -0.30 -16.13 9.41
N ASN A 136 0.33 -15.35 8.53
CA ASN A 136 0.19 -15.53 7.08
C ASN A 136 1.02 -16.69 6.50
N PHE A 137 1.83 -17.35 7.32
CA PHE A 137 2.65 -18.50 6.91
C PHE A 137 2.18 -19.82 7.53
N GLN A 138 1.08 -19.83 8.31
CA GLN A 138 0.52 -21.04 8.91
C GLN A 138 -0.60 -21.65 8.04
N PRO A 139 -0.72 -23.00 7.96
CA PRO A 139 0.15 -24.04 8.55
C PRO A 139 1.40 -24.36 7.70
N GLY A 140 1.80 -23.51 6.76
CA GLY A 140 2.83 -23.76 5.74
C GLY A 140 4.29 -23.71 6.21
N LEU A 141 4.58 -24.04 7.47
CA LEU A 141 5.95 -24.11 7.97
C LEU A 141 6.60 -25.50 7.73
N PRO A 142 7.92 -25.58 7.44
CA PRO A 142 8.83 -24.46 7.30
C PRO A 142 8.63 -23.69 6.00
N PHE A 143 8.64 -22.37 6.07
CA PHE A 143 8.60 -21.48 4.92
C PHE A 143 10.03 -21.14 4.47
N THR A 144 10.27 -20.99 3.17
CA THR A 144 11.54 -20.52 2.61
C THR A 144 11.28 -19.40 1.62
N SER A 145 11.88 -18.22 1.84
CA SER A 145 11.68 -17.06 0.97
C SER A 145 12.17 -17.33 -0.45
N THR A 146 11.50 -16.77 -1.45
CA THR A 146 11.81 -17.01 -2.87
C THR A 146 13.06 -16.24 -3.30
N ALA A 147 13.86 -16.80 -4.20
CA ALA A 147 14.98 -16.08 -4.82
C ALA A 147 14.48 -15.13 -5.91
N GLY A 148 15.25 -14.09 -6.23
CA GLY A 148 14.88 -13.14 -7.29
C GLY A 148 14.25 -11.87 -6.75
N ASN A 149 14.13 -10.86 -7.62
CA ASN A 149 13.76 -9.50 -7.23
C ASN A 149 12.33 -9.33 -6.65
N LEU A 150 11.48 -10.35 -6.79
CA LEU A 150 10.11 -10.40 -6.25
C LEU A 150 9.99 -11.23 -4.97
N GLY A 151 11.09 -11.83 -4.50
CA GLY A 151 11.09 -12.65 -3.29
C GLY A 151 10.89 -11.84 -2.01
N GLU A 152 10.44 -12.54 -0.97
CA GLU A 152 10.17 -11.98 0.34
C GLU A 152 11.47 -11.54 1.03
N ARG A 153 11.35 -10.48 1.83
CA ARG A 153 12.47 -9.77 2.45
C ARG A 153 12.19 -9.52 3.90
N LEU A 154 13.24 -9.52 4.70
CA LEU A 154 13.17 -9.07 6.08
C LEU A 154 13.55 -7.60 6.13
N ALA A 155 12.73 -6.79 6.78
CA ALA A 155 12.99 -5.38 7.01
C ALA A 155 12.93 -5.06 8.50
N ILE A 156 13.91 -4.30 9.00
CA ILE A 156 13.92 -3.78 10.36
C ILE A 156 14.29 -2.30 10.36
N TYR A 157 13.74 -1.56 11.32
CA TYR A 157 14.12 -0.16 11.58
C TYR A 157 14.09 0.77 10.34
N ASN A 158 13.06 0.63 9.49
CA ASN A 158 12.84 1.57 8.38
C ASN A 158 12.36 2.94 8.90
N GLN A 159 13.12 3.99 8.62
CA GLN A 159 12.80 5.36 9.03
C GLN A 159 12.48 6.26 7.83
N GLY A 160 12.61 5.76 6.59
CA GLY A 160 12.37 6.54 5.37
C GLY A 160 13.32 7.73 5.20
N ALA A 161 14.55 7.65 5.74
CA ALA A 161 15.48 8.77 5.76
C ALA A 161 15.98 9.16 4.35
N VAL A 162 15.90 10.45 4.01
CA VAL A 162 16.36 11.06 2.73
C VAL A 162 17.45 12.09 3.03
N PRO A 163 18.51 12.24 2.21
CA PRO A 163 18.77 11.57 0.93
C PRO A 163 19.30 10.15 1.11
N ALA A 164 18.59 9.19 0.51
CA ALA A 164 18.97 7.79 0.53
C ALA A 164 19.83 7.49 -0.70
N VAL A 165 21.15 7.38 -0.49
CA VAL A 165 22.07 6.86 -1.50
C VAL A 165 22.05 5.35 -1.40
N ALA A 166 21.83 4.67 -2.53
CA ALA A 166 21.71 3.21 -2.55
C ALA A 166 22.92 2.54 -1.89
N CYS A 167 22.66 1.68 -0.91
CA CYS A 167 23.68 0.90 -0.20
C CYS A 167 24.79 1.71 0.49
N ALA A 168 24.59 3.01 0.72
CA ALA A 168 25.63 3.87 1.28
C ALA A 168 25.93 3.62 2.76
N GLY A 169 25.13 2.79 3.45
CA GLY A 169 25.40 2.45 4.85
C GLY A 169 24.99 3.53 5.86
N THR A 170 24.35 4.62 5.44
CA THR A 170 24.09 5.79 6.31
C THR A 170 22.60 6.11 6.51
N ALA A 171 21.73 5.75 5.55
CA ALA A 171 20.29 6.04 5.61
C ALA A 171 19.46 4.82 6.04
N ALA A 172 18.50 5.02 6.93
CA ALA A 172 17.52 3.99 7.30
C ALA A 172 16.32 4.01 6.35
N ASP A 173 16.55 3.65 5.08
CA ASP A 173 15.51 3.59 4.03
C ASP A 173 15.55 2.24 3.30
N ALA A 174 14.43 1.50 3.38
CA ALA A 174 14.28 0.19 2.77
C ALA A 174 14.47 0.20 1.25
N TYR A 175 14.02 1.25 0.55
CA TYR A 175 14.16 1.32 -0.90
C TYR A 175 15.62 1.44 -1.34
N SER A 176 16.41 2.23 -0.62
CA SER A 176 17.85 2.38 -0.90
C SER A 176 18.65 1.09 -0.74
N ASP A 177 18.15 0.15 0.08
CA ASP A 177 18.82 -1.11 0.36
C ASP A 177 18.32 -2.27 -0.54
N ALA A 178 17.40 -2.01 -1.47
CA ALA A 178 16.72 -3.04 -2.27
C ALA A 178 17.65 -4.00 -3.04
N ASN A 179 18.83 -3.55 -3.46
CA ASN A 179 19.75 -4.34 -4.29
C ASN A 179 21.19 -4.35 -3.76
N CYS A 180 21.38 -4.23 -2.45
CA CYS A 180 22.74 -4.20 -1.90
C CYS A 180 23.49 -5.52 -2.04
N PRO A 181 24.82 -5.46 -2.26
CA PRO A 181 25.65 -6.64 -2.39
C PRO A 181 25.81 -7.38 -1.05
N ALA A 182 26.25 -8.63 -1.15
CA ALA A 182 26.70 -9.47 -0.03
C ALA A 182 27.54 -8.73 1.00
N GLY A 183 27.25 -8.94 2.28
CA GLY A 183 27.97 -8.34 3.40
C GLY A 183 27.63 -6.88 3.70
N SER A 184 26.79 -6.23 2.89
CA SER A 184 26.33 -4.86 3.18
C SER A 184 25.53 -4.81 4.49
N ARG A 185 25.73 -3.76 5.29
CA ARG A 185 24.87 -3.48 6.43
C ARG A 185 23.58 -2.84 5.94
N VAL A 186 22.43 -3.48 6.10
CA VAL A 186 21.16 -3.06 5.48
C VAL A 186 20.04 -2.87 6.50
N VAL A 187 18.95 -2.19 6.12
CA VAL A 187 17.66 -2.22 6.82
C VAL A 187 16.69 -3.23 6.23
N MET A 188 16.89 -3.63 4.97
CA MET A 188 16.09 -4.63 4.27
C MET A 188 16.98 -5.61 3.50
N THR A 189 16.67 -6.90 3.55
CA THR A 189 17.46 -7.92 2.85
C THR A 189 17.29 -7.86 1.33
N ASN A 190 18.33 -8.31 0.61
CA ASN A 190 18.29 -8.54 -0.84
C ASN A 190 18.08 -10.05 -1.09
N PRO A 191 16.95 -10.49 -1.68
CA PRO A 191 16.61 -11.90 -1.86
C PRO A 191 17.52 -12.64 -2.85
N ASN A 192 18.34 -11.93 -3.63
CA ASN A 192 19.38 -12.54 -4.46
C ASN A 192 20.67 -12.85 -3.68
N VAL A 193 20.77 -12.36 -2.45
CA VAL A 193 21.99 -12.43 -1.61
C VAL A 193 21.71 -13.16 -0.31
N VAL A 194 20.66 -12.75 0.41
CA VAL A 194 20.24 -13.31 1.68
C VAL A 194 18.78 -13.72 1.57
N ARG A 195 18.55 -15.03 1.57
CA ARG A 195 17.23 -15.65 1.72
C ARG A 195 17.07 -16.16 3.14
N PHE A 196 15.85 -16.40 3.57
CA PHE A 196 15.58 -16.88 4.93
C PHE A 196 14.58 -18.03 4.93
N THR A 197 14.70 -18.88 5.94
CA THR A 197 13.68 -19.85 6.32
C THR A 197 13.01 -19.43 7.61
N ILE A 198 11.71 -19.72 7.73
CA ILE A 198 10.96 -19.64 8.99
C ILE A 198 10.58 -21.06 9.36
N ALA A 199 10.95 -21.50 10.55
CA ALA A 199 10.60 -22.82 11.06
C ALA A 199 10.19 -22.72 12.53
N ASP A 200 9.35 -23.66 12.97
CA ASP A 200 9.13 -23.90 14.40
C ASP A 200 10.46 -24.39 15.00
N ASP A 201 10.86 -23.79 16.12
CA ASP A 201 12.09 -24.13 16.82
C ASP A 201 11.92 -25.32 17.79
N GLY A 202 10.71 -25.84 17.91
CA GLY A 202 10.33 -26.92 18.82
C GLY A 202 10.06 -26.46 20.26
N GLY A 203 10.09 -25.14 20.52
CA GLY A 203 9.86 -24.49 21.81
C GLY A 203 8.40 -24.22 22.15
N GLY A 204 7.48 -24.34 21.18
CA GLY A 204 6.03 -24.32 21.39
C GLY A 204 5.34 -22.96 21.21
N ASP A 205 6.08 -21.85 21.16
CA ASP A 205 5.54 -20.49 20.94
C ASP A 205 6.49 -19.54 20.17
N GLU A 206 7.54 -20.08 19.56
CA GLU A 206 8.59 -19.31 18.90
C GLU A 206 8.85 -19.84 17.48
N LEU A 207 9.09 -18.91 16.56
CA LEU A 207 9.60 -19.25 15.24
C LEU A 207 11.05 -18.80 15.11
N HIS A 208 11.87 -19.67 14.56
CA HIS A 208 13.25 -19.40 14.23
C HIS A 208 13.37 -18.93 12.77
N ILE A 209 14.04 -17.79 12.59
CA ILE A 209 14.37 -17.22 11.29
C ILE A 209 15.87 -17.40 11.05
N ALA A 210 16.21 -18.22 10.05
CA ALA A 210 17.59 -18.53 9.71
C ALA A 210 17.93 -18.13 8.27
N PRO A 211 19.15 -17.68 7.98
CA PRO A 211 19.60 -17.48 6.60
C PRO A 211 19.72 -18.82 5.88
N VAL A 212 19.32 -18.88 4.61
CA VAL A 212 19.39 -20.11 3.80
C VAL A 212 20.81 -20.26 3.22
N PRO A 213 21.55 -21.36 3.50
CA PRO A 213 22.86 -21.58 2.89
C PRO A 213 22.80 -21.57 1.35
N PRO A 214 23.79 -20.99 0.65
CA PRO A 214 25.08 -20.49 1.14
C PRO A 214 25.08 -19.00 1.52
N ALA A 215 23.95 -18.43 1.97
CA ALA A 215 23.86 -16.99 2.27
C ALA A 215 24.90 -16.52 3.28
N VAL A 216 25.40 -15.30 3.06
CA VAL A 216 26.14 -14.51 4.04
C VAL A 216 25.09 -14.04 5.06
N GLY A 217 25.24 -14.36 6.35
CA GLY A 217 24.22 -14.14 7.38
C GLY A 217 23.58 -12.74 7.42
N PHE A 218 22.51 -12.58 8.20
CA PHE A 218 21.80 -11.30 8.31
C PHE A 218 22.73 -10.20 8.83
N ASN A 219 22.95 -9.14 8.07
CA ASN A 219 23.81 -8.02 8.49
C ASN A 219 22.99 -6.75 8.60
N PHE A 220 22.12 -6.67 9.61
CA PHE A 220 21.31 -5.47 9.77
C PHE A 220 22.09 -4.34 10.40
N ARG A 221 21.83 -3.12 9.95
CA ARG A 221 22.63 -1.95 10.32
C ARG A 221 22.32 -1.41 11.71
N TRP A 222 21.08 -1.54 12.16
CA TRP A 222 20.63 -1.00 13.44
C TRP A 222 19.59 -1.89 14.07
N ALA A 223 19.65 -1.97 15.40
CA ALA A 223 18.58 -2.57 16.19
C ALA A 223 17.32 -1.69 16.14
N SER A 224 16.17 -2.36 16.05
CA SER A 224 14.87 -1.71 16.23
C SER A 224 14.66 -1.43 17.73
N PRO A 225 14.35 -0.18 18.14
CA PRO A 225 14.16 0.16 19.57
C PRO A 225 13.08 -0.68 20.27
N ASN A 226 12.08 -1.13 19.51
CA ASN A 226 11.00 -1.99 20.01
C ASN A 226 11.11 -3.43 19.48
N GLN A 227 12.31 -3.83 19.04
CA GLN A 227 12.65 -5.18 18.57
C GLN A 227 11.80 -5.68 17.39
N ARG A 228 11.32 -4.79 16.52
CA ARG A 228 10.42 -5.17 15.41
C ARG A 228 11.16 -5.68 14.19
N VAL A 229 10.60 -6.72 13.59
CA VAL A 229 10.94 -7.24 12.26
C VAL A 229 9.68 -7.40 11.43
N PHE A 230 9.78 -7.11 10.14
CA PHE A 230 8.70 -7.22 9.17
C PHE A 230 9.13 -8.10 8.00
N ILE A 231 8.20 -8.88 7.47
CA ILE A 231 8.33 -9.59 6.20
C ILE A 231 7.61 -8.77 5.14
N VAL A 232 8.35 -8.40 4.10
CA VAL A 232 7.89 -7.56 2.99
C VAL A 232 8.00 -8.35 1.70
N ASP A 233 7.03 -8.19 0.80
CA ASP A 233 7.04 -8.81 -0.53
C ASP A 233 7.39 -7.79 -1.63
N THR A 234 6.44 -7.47 -2.51
CA THR A 234 6.61 -6.54 -3.63
C THR A 234 5.90 -5.23 -3.33
N PRO A 235 6.34 -4.09 -3.93
CA PRO A 235 5.66 -2.84 -3.71
C PRO A 235 4.28 -2.83 -4.36
N LEU A 236 3.37 -2.05 -3.78
CA LEU A 236 2.05 -1.76 -4.35
C LEU A 236 2.03 -0.30 -4.79
N SER A 237 1.61 -0.05 -6.03
CA SER A 237 1.49 1.31 -6.59
C SER A 237 0.06 1.60 -6.96
N PHE A 238 -0.43 2.78 -6.57
CA PHE A 238 -1.70 3.33 -7.03
C PHE A 238 -1.39 4.51 -7.93
N VAL A 239 -1.63 4.31 -9.22
CA VAL A 239 -1.33 5.29 -10.27
C VAL A 239 -2.63 5.99 -10.63
N CYS A 240 -2.69 7.29 -10.38
CA CYS A 240 -3.76 8.17 -10.84
C CYS A 240 -3.34 8.83 -12.14
N THR A 241 -4.13 8.65 -13.19
CA THR A 241 -4.05 9.43 -14.43
C THR A 241 -5.23 10.40 -14.45
N ALA A 242 -4.97 11.70 -14.33
CA ALA A 242 -6.03 12.72 -14.30
C ALA A 242 -6.57 13.01 -15.71
N GLY A 243 -7.87 13.26 -15.81
CA GLY A 243 -8.53 13.73 -17.04
C GLY A 243 -10.00 13.33 -17.12
N ALA A 244 -10.69 13.71 -18.21
CA ALA A 244 -12.12 13.40 -18.40
C ALA A 244 -12.43 11.89 -18.39
N ASN A 245 -11.48 11.06 -18.85
CA ASN A 245 -11.52 9.59 -18.78
C ASN A 245 -10.44 9.02 -17.87
N GLY A 246 -9.95 9.85 -16.94
CA GLY A 246 -8.87 9.49 -16.03
C GLY A 246 -9.27 8.34 -15.12
N ASN A 247 -8.27 7.68 -14.54
CA ASN A 247 -8.50 6.52 -13.71
C ASN A 247 -7.49 6.41 -12.58
N ILE A 248 -7.83 5.56 -11.60
CA ILE A 248 -6.87 5.06 -10.61
C ILE A 248 -6.71 3.57 -10.82
N THR A 249 -5.47 3.16 -11.03
CA THR A 249 -5.12 1.77 -11.30
C THR A 249 -4.13 1.27 -10.25
N ARG A 250 -4.36 0.05 -9.77
CA ARG A 250 -3.50 -0.65 -8.83
C ARG A 250 -2.51 -1.55 -9.58
N TYR A 251 -1.23 -1.39 -9.27
CA TYR A 251 -0.12 -2.16 -9.82
C TYR A 251 0.59 -2.95 -8.72
N ALA A 252 1.01 -4.18 -9.03
CA ALA A 252 1.80 -5.05 -8.15
C ALA A 252 2.74 -5.95 -8.97
N ASN A 253 3.45 -6.87 -8.31
CA ASN A 253 4.34 -7.86 -8.92
C ASN A 253 5.51 -7.23 -9.71
N TYR A 254 6.17 -6.22 -9.13
CA TYR A 254 7.37 -5.63 -9.70
C TYR A 254 8.49 -5.50 -8.65
N PRO A 255 9.76 -5.42 -9.08
CA PRO A 255 10.90 -5.29 -8.18
C PRO A 255 10.85 -4.03 -7.31
N ILE A 256 11.36 -4.14 -6.08
CA ILE A 256 11.69 -2.97 -5.26
C ILE A 256 12.89 -2.24 -5.87
N THR A 257 12.76 -0.93 -6.09
CA THR A 257 13.84 -0.06 -6.60
C THR A 257 14.07 1.15 -5.71
N ALA A 258 15.33 1.59 -5.62
CA ALA A 258 15.70 2.79 -4.87
C ALA A 258 14.98 4.05 -5.40
N ALA A 259 14.91 4.21 -6.72
CA ALA A 259 14.19 5.32 -7.35
C ALA A 259 12.74 4.92 -7.70
N GLN A 260 11.78 5.61 -7.09
CA GLN A 260 10.36 5.47 -7.45
C GLN A 260 10.14 5.85 -8.92
N GLN A 261 9.44 4.97 -9.63
CA GLN A 261 8.93 5.25 -10.97
C GLN A 261 7.46 5.66 -10.86
N VAL A 262 7.01 6.57 -11.72
CA VAL A 262 5.61 7.00 -11.73
C VAL A 262 4.72 5.87 -12.22
N THR A 263 5.10 5.22 -13.31
CA THR A 263 4.52 3.94 -13.71
C THR A 263 5.59 2.87 -13.52
N PRO A 264 5.43 1.94 -12.56
CA PRO A 264 6.48 0.98 -12.27
C PRO A 264 6.76 0.05 -13.45
N ALA A 265 8.04 -0.10 -13.78
CA ALA A 265 8.48 -0.94 -14.90
C ALA A 265 8.28 -2.43 -14.58
N GLY A 266 7.74 -3.19 -15.54
CA GLY A 266 7.49 -4.62 -15.37
C GLY A 266 6.32 -4.94 -14.43
N ALA A 267 5.55 -3.94 -13.98
CA ALA A 267 4.41 -4.16 -13.11
C ALA A 267 3.21 -4.78 -13.83
N THR A 268 2.50 -5.62 -13.09
CA THR A 268 1.21 -6.16 -13.51
C THR A 268 0.10 -5.20 -13.12
N ASN A 269 -0.76 -4.84 -14.07
CA ASN A 269 -2.00 -4.14 -13.77
C ASN A 269 -2.94 -5.14 -13.09
N ILE A 270 -3.22 -4.92 -11.80
CA ILE A 270 -4.03 -5.84 -11.00
C ILE A 270 -5.50 -5.46 -11.04
N ALA A 271 -5.82 -4.16 -10.97
CA ALA A 271 -7.19 -3.70 -10.91
C ALA A 271 -7.33 -2.23 -11.31
N LEU A 272 -8.39 -1.94 -12.07
CA LEU A 272 -8.95 -0.60 -12.20
C LEU A 272 -9.80 -0.32 -10.95
N LEU A 273 -9.41 0.66 -10.12
CA LEU A 273 -10.11 0.97 -8.88
C LEU A 273 -11.25 1.96 -9.08
N SER A 274 -11.04 2.99 -9.89
CA SER A 274 -12.05 4.00 -10.17
C SER A 274 -11.86 4.65 -11.54
N ARG A 275 -12.99 4.99 -12.18
CA ARG A 275 -13.10 5.79 -13.41
C ARG A 275 -14.51 6.39 -13.47
N PRO A 276 -14.70 7.64 -13.89
CA PRO A 276 -13.70 8.64 -14.28
C PRO A 276 -13.10 9.40 -13.09
N VAL A 277 -11.82 9.76 -13.18
CA VAL A 277 -11.09 10.57 -12.19
C VAL A 277 -10.50 11.79 -12.86
N SER A 278 -11.00 12.98 -12.54
CA SER A 278 -10.55 14.25 -13.12
C SER A 278 -9.38 14.89 -12.39
N ALA A 279 -9.26 14.65 -11.07
CA ALA A 279 -8.10 15.09 -10.31
C ALA A 279 -7.77 14.15 -9.15
N CYS A 280 -6.50 14.12 -8.76
CA CYS A 280 -5.99 13.45 -7.59
C CYS A 280 -4.96 14.34 -6.88
N ARG A 281 -4.98 14.33 -5.57
CA ARG A 281 -3.88 14.80 -4.75
C ARG A 281 -3.53 13.73 -3.74
N PHE A 282 -2.25 13.41 -3.67
CA PHE A 282 -1.69 12.51 -2.68
C PHE A 282 -0.68 13.29 -1.87
N SER A 283 -0.82 13.23 -0.55
CA SER A 283 0.20 13.77 0.35
C SER A 283 0.54 12.78 1.45
N TYR A 284 1.81 12.78 1.85
CA TYR A 284 2.33 11.95 2.92
C TYR A 284 3.11 12.80 3.91
N ALA A 285 2.63 12.84 5.14
CA ALA A 285 3.40 13.33 6.27
C ALA A 285 4.04 12.11 6.95
N ALA A 286 5.35 11.98 6.80
CA ALA A 286 6.11 10.89 7.40
C ALA A 286 5.89 10.80 8.92
N GLY A 287 5.91 9.56 9.42
CA GLY A 287 5.81 9.31 10.85
C GLY A 287 7.09 9.71 11.58
N THR A 288 7.02 9.74 12.90
CA THR A 288 8.18 9.76 13.78
C THR A 288 8.14 8.52 14.66
N ASN A 289 9.15 8.33 15.52
CA ASN A 289 9.12 7.27 16.52
C ASN A 289 7.94 7.39 17.52
N GLN A 290 7.23 8.53 17.56
CA GLN A 290 6.11 8.79 18.46
C GLN A 290 4.77 9.05 17.75
N ARG A 291 4.77 9.27 16.43
CA ARG A 291 3.58 9.60 15.64
C ARG A 291 3.52 8.71 14.40
N ALA A 292 2.39 8.05 14.19
CA ALA A 292 2.11 7.32 12.95
C ALA A 292 2.17 8.25 11.73
N GLY A 293 2.64 7.73 10.59
CA GLY A 293 2.59 8.48 9.33
C GLY A 293 1.14 8.77 8.94
N LEU A 294 0.92 9.85 8.19
CA LEU A 294 -0.42 10.22 7.71
C LEU A 294 -0.40 10.39 6.19
N VAL A 295 -1.19 9.56 5.51
CA VAL A 295 -1.47 9.72 4.09
C VAL A 295 -2.81 10.43 3.93
N THR A 296 -2.85 11.45 3.08
CA THR A 296 -4.10 12.07 2.63
C THR A 296 -4.31 11.74 1.16
N LEU A 297 -5.45 11.12 0.86
CA LEU A 297 -5.93 10.84 -0.48
C LEU A 297 -7.08 11.78 -0.78
N ASP A 298 -6.96 12.56 -1.84
CA ASP A 298 -7.98 13.51 -2.26
C ASP A 298 -8.26 13.27 -3.74
N ILE A 299 -9.43 12.73 -4.04
CA ILE A 299 -9.81 12.29 -5.40
C ILE A 299 -11.04 13.07 -5.82
N THR A 300 -10.99 13.57 -7.04
CA THR A 300 -12.11 14.22 -7.69
C THR A 300 -12.56 13.38 -8.88
N VAL A 301 -13.81 12.94 -8.84
CA VAL A 301 -14.49 12.27 -9.95
C VAL A 301 -15.43 13.26 -10.63
N SER A 302 -15.54 13.17 -11.95
CA SER A 302 -16.45 14.03 -12.70
C SER A 302 -17.09 13.29 -13.86
N ASP A 303 -18.38 13.48 -14.04
CA ASP A 303 -19.09 12.98 -15.21
C ASP A 303 -19.04 14.02 -16.34
N ALA A 304 -18.43 13.64 -17.46
CA ALA A 304 -18.28 14.49 -18.62
C ALA A 304 -19.60 14.81 -19.33
N ALA A 305 -20.64 13.96 -19.18
CA ALA A 305 -21.93 14.17 -19.82
C ALA A 305 -22.79 15.21 -19.07
N SER A 306 -22.74 15.21 -17.73
CA SER A 306 -23.53 16.13 -16.89
C SER A 306 -22.74 17.35 -16.39
N GLY A 307 -21.41 17.29 -16.36
CA GLY A 307 -20.55 18.28 -15.71
C GLY A 307 -20.54 18.19 -14.19
N GLU A 308 -21.18 17.16 -13.59
CA GLU A 308 -21.17 16.95 -12.15
C GLU A 308 -19.78 16.56 -11.65
N GLN A 309 -19.40 17.07 -10.48
CA GLN A 309 -18.13 16.80 -9.85
C GLN A 309 -18.33 16.45 -8.38
N VAL A 310 -17.64 15.39 -7.93
CA VAL A 310 -17.58 15.02 -6.53
C VAL A 310 -16.12 14.88 -6.11
N ARG A 311 -15.79 15.49 -4.97
CA ARG A 311 -14.47 15.40 -4.34
C ARG A 311 -14.59 14.61 -3.05
N LEU A 312 -13.74 13.60 -2.90
CA LEU A 312 -13.66 12.74 -1.72
C LEU A 312 -12.28 12.90 -1.10
N LEU A 313 -12.25 13.12 0.21
CA LEU A 313 -11.02 13.19 1.00
C LEU A 313 -11.01 12.04 2.00
N HIS A 314 -9.88 11.34 2.05
CA HIS A 314 -9.66 10.26 2.99
C HIS A 314 -8.28 10.37 3.63
N GLN A 315 -8.22 10.20 4.95
CA GLN A 315 -6.99 10.26 5.72
C GLN A 315 -6.72 8.90 6.36
N VAL A 316 -5.50 8.40 6.18
CA VAL A 316 -5.10 7.06 6.58
C VAL A 316 -3.84 7.16 7.42
N HIS A 317 -3.89 6.62 8.63
CA HIS A 317 -2.69 6.41 9.43
C HIS A 317 -1.91 5.22 8.88
N VAL A 318 -0.59 5.41 8.71
CA VAL A 318 0.35 4.32 8.44
C VAL A 318 0.78 3.79 9.79
N ASP A 319 0.27 2.62 10.13
CA ASP A 319 0.52 2.01 11.43
C ASP A 319 1.99 1.65 11.54
N ASN A 320 2.60 2.05 12.67
CA ASN A 320 3.96 1.67 13.01
C ASN A 320 3.88 0.60 14.10
N ALA A 321 3.20 -0.50 13.83
CA ALA A 321 3.09 -1.64 14.74
C ALA A 321 2.93 -2.93 13.92
N PRO A 322 3.63 -4.01 14.26
CA PRO A 322 3.11 -5.35 14.02
C PRO A 322 1.93 -5.62 14.96
#